data_AF-A0A8T6Y2D6-F1
#
_entry.id   AF-A0A8T6Y2D6-F1
#
_cell.length_a   1.000
_cell.length_b   1.000
_cell.length_c   1.000
_cell.angle_alpha   90.00
_cell.angle_beta   90.00
_cell.angle_gamma   90.00
#
_symmetry.space_group_name_H-M   'P 1'
#
loop_
_entity.id
_entity.type
_entity.pdbx_description
1 polymer ?
#
loop_
_entity_poly.entity_id
_entity_poly.type
_entity_poly.pdbx_seq_one_letter_code
_entity_poly.pdbx_strand_id
1 'polypeptide(L)' 'LDGNVLVPLIFSEAVKLHPVAIIVAILIFGGIWGFWGVFFAIPLATLLKSILDAVPRLREAEPA' A
#
# COMPACT_ATOMS: atom_id res chain seq x y z
N LEU A 1 20.61 12.91 15.55
CA LEU A 1 19.54 13.33 14.62
C LEU A 1 19.28 12.28 13.53
N ASP A 2 20.18 11.30 13.33
CA ASP A 2 20.06 10.29 12.28
C ASP A 2 18.93 9.25 12.44
N GLY A 3 18.49 8.96 13.66
CA GLY A 3 17.43 7.97 13.91
C GLY A 3 16.03 8.41 13.46
N ASN A 4 15.78 9.71 13.33
CA ASN A 4 14.43 10.26 13.05
C ASN A 4 14.18 10.51 11.55
N VAL A 5 15.24 10.47 10.74
CA VAL A 5 15.18 10.67 9.27
C VAL A 5 15.40 9.35 8.54
N LEU A 6 16.33 8.52 9.02
CA LEU A 6 16.64 7.23 8.40
C LEU A 6 15.46 6.24 8.48
N VAL A 7 14.70 6.27 9.58
CA VAL A 7 13.51 5.42 9.78
C VAL A 7 12.39 5.73 8.78
N PRO A 8 11.89 6.98 8.65
CA PRO A 8 10.85 7.27 7.66
C PRO A 8 11.35 7.11 6.23
N LEU A 9 12.64 7.30 5.94
CA LEU A 9 13.19 7.13 4.59
C LEU A 9 13.11 5.67 4.11
N ILE A 10 13.57 4.72 4.93
CA ILE A 10 13.53 3.29 4.58
C ILE A 10 12.08 2.76 4.56
N PHE A 11 11.22 3.24 5.47
CA PHE A 11 9.79 2.91 5.45
C PHE A 11 9.02 3.55 4.30
N SER A 12 9.40 4.76 3.84
CA SER A 12 8.80 5.43 2.68
C SER A 12 9.13 4.72 1.37
N GLU A 13 10.30 4.09 1.28
CA GLU A 13 10.70 3.32 0.11
C GLU A 13 10.03 1.95 0.08
N ALA A 14 9.97 1.28 1.25
CA ALA A 14 9.35 -0.02 1.38
C ALA A 14 7.82 0.02 1.32
N VAL A 15 7.15 1.14 1.64
CA VAL A 15 5.69 1.25 1.66
C VAL A 15 5.23 2.54 0.97
N LYS A 16 5.37 2.59 -0.36
CA LYS A 16 4.69 3.57 -1.24
C LYS A 16 3.16 3.30 -1.36
N LEU A 17 2.52 2.82 -0.30
CA LEU A 17 1.06 2.73 -0.27
C LEU A 17 0.53 4.14 -0.01
N HIS A 18 0.16 4.83 -1.09
CA HIS A 18 -0.48 6.13 -0.99
C HIS A 18 -1.68 6.02 -0.04
N PRO A 19 -1.88 6.94 0.93
CA PRO A 19 -3.02 6.90 1.86
C PRO A 19 -4.38 6.73 1.17
N VAL A 20 -4.47 7.16 -0.09
CA VAL A 20 -5.61 6.99 -0.98
C VAL A 20 -5.94 5.52 -1.23
N ALA A 21 -4.95 4.63 -1.36
CA ALA A 21 -5.20 3.19 -1.55
C ALA A 21 -5.94 2.56 -0.35
N ILE A 22 -5.61 3.01 0.87
CA ILE A 22 -6.29 2.55 2.09
C ILE A 22 -7.73 3.07 2.11
N ILE A 23 -7.93 4.35 1.76
CA ILE A 23 -9.26 4.97 1.69
C ILE A 23 -10.12 4.26 0.64
N VAL A 24 -9.58 3.99 -0.55
CA VAL A 24 -10.28 3.26 -1.62
C VAL A 24 -10.65 1.85 -1.16
N ALA A 25 -9.74 1.14 -0.49
CA ALA A 25 -10.05 -0.17 0.07
C ALA A 25 -11.18 -0.11 1.11
N ILE A 26 -11.16 0.87 2.01
CA ILE A 26 -12.24 1.06 3.01
C ILE A 26 -13.58 1.36 2.33
N LEU A 27 -13.60 2.20 1.30
CA LEU A 27 -14.84 2.55 0.59
C LEU A 27 -15.42 1.36 -0.18
N ILE A 28 -14.58 0.60 -0.89
CA ILE A 28 -15.01 -0.57 -1.66
C ILE A 28 -15.46 -1.69 -0.72
N PHE A 29 -14.60 -2.12 0.20
CA PHE A 29 -14.91 -3.27 1.06
C PHE A 29 -15.90 -2.92 2.16
N GLY A 30 -15.79 -1.73 2.77
CA GLY A 30 -16.76 -1.23 3.73
C GLY A 30 -18.15 -1.00 3.12
N GLY A 31 -18.23 -0.63 1.83
CA GLY A 31 -19.51 -0.54 1.11
C GLY A 31 -20.14 -1.90 0.78
N ILE A 32 -19.32 -2.90 0.44
CA ILE A 32 -19.79 -4.24 0.03
C ILE A 32 -20.24 -5.09 1.23
N TRP A 33 -19.51 -5.06 2.35
CA TRP A 33 -19.76 -5.93 3.52
C TRP A 33 -19.95 -5.18 4.86
N GLY A 34 -20.00 -3.85 4.84
CA GLY A 34 -20.16 -3.04 6.05
C GLY A 34 -18.92 -3.13 6.96
N PHE A 35 -19.17 -3.34 8.26
CA PHE A 35 -18.13 -3.35 9.29
C PHE A 35 -16.97 -4.33 9.00
N TRP A 36 -17.28 -5.51 8.48
CA TRP A 36 -16.27 -6.52 8.15
C TRP A 36 -15.31 -6.04 7.07
N GLY A 37 -15.79 -5.28 6.08
CA GLY A 37 -14.94 -4.72 5.03
C GLY A 37 -13.93 -3.69 5.51
N VAL A 38 -14.27 -2.95 6.58
CA VAL A 38 -13.35 -1.99 7.22
C VAL A 38 -12.27 -2.72 8.01
N PHE A 39 -12.63 -3.79 8.74
CA PHE A 39 -11.67 -4.62 9.49
C PHE A 39 -10.62 -5.26 8.56
N PHE A 40 -11.05 -5.76 7.41
CA PHE A 40 -10.17 -6.41 6.44
C PHE A 40 -9.44 -5.44 5.49
N ALA A 41 -9.66 -4.12 5.60
CA ALA A 41 -9.07 -3.14 4.67
C ALA A 41 -7.53 -3.12 4.72
N ILE A 42 -6.92 -3.25 5.90
CA ILE A 42 -5.46 -3.27 6.07
C ILE A 42 -4.85 -4.56 5.45
N PRO A 43 -5.34 -5.77 5.78
CA PRO A 43 -4.92 -6.98 5.09
C PRO A 43 -5.07 -6.91 3.57
N LEU A 44 -6.21 -6.41 3.06
CA LEU A 44 -6.44 -6.35 1.62
C LEU A 44 -5.57 -5.32 0.90
N ALA A 45 -5.35 -4.15 1.49
CA ALA A 45 -4.41 -3.17 0.93
C ALA A 45 -3.00 -3.77 0.83
N THR A 46 -2.61 -4.59 1.82
CA THR A 46 -1.33 -5.30 1.84
C THR A 46 -1.26 -6.38 0.76
N LEU A 47 -2.35 -7.14 0.56
CA LEU A 47 -2.45 -8.14 -0.51
C LEU A 47 -2.39 -7.51 -1.90
N LEU A 48 -3.18 -6.46 -2.14
CA LEU A 48 -3.16 -5.70 -3.40
C LEU A 48 -1.76 -5.20 -3.72
N LYS A 49 -1.10 -4.61 -2.72
CA LYS A 49 0.28 -4.15 -2.86
C LYS A 49 1.24 -5.30 -3.19
N SER A 50 1.17 -6.40 -2.45
CA SER A 50 2.02 -7.56 -2.68
C SER A 50 1.80 -8.17 -4.07
N ILE A 51 0.57 -8.14 -4.59
CA ILE A 51 0.26 -8.60 -5.95
C ILE A 51 0.85 -7.63 -6.97
N LEU A 52 0.67 -6.32 -6.79
CA LEU A 52 1.24 -5.30 -7.68
C LEU A 52 2.77 -5.36 -7.70
N ASP A 53 3.41 -5.52 -6.53
CA ASP A 53 4.86 -5.69 -6.40
C ASP A 53 5.34 -7.03 -6.99
N ALA A 54 4.50 -8.07 -6.97
CA ALA A 54 4.80 -9.37 -7.57
C ALA A 54 4.62 -9.41 -9.09
N VAL A 55 3.94 -8.44 -9.72
CA VAL A 55 3.86 -8.31 -11.18
C VAL A 55 5.14 -7.61 -11.67
N PRO A 56 6.11 -8.31 -12.28
CA PRO A 56 7.45 -7.76 -12.54
C PRO A 56 7.52 -6.72 -13.67
N ARG A 57 6.38 -6.32 -14.26
CA ARG A 57 6.33 -5.66 -15.58
C ARG A 57 6.24 -4.13 -15.57
N LEU A 58 6.38 -3.45 -14.42
CA LEU A 58 6.33 -1.98 -14.36
C LEU A 58 7.63 -1.32 -13.89
N ARG A 59 8.70 -2.09 -13.66
CA ARG A 59 9.99 -1.56 -13.13
C ARG A 59 11.09 -1.40 -14.19
N GLU A 60 10.81 -1.67 -15.46
CA GLU A 60 11.76 -1.56 -16.59
C GLU A 60 11.52 -0.32 -17.47
N ALA A 61 11.19 0.84 -16.88
CA ALA A 61 11.07 2.09 -17.64
C ALA A 61 11.78 3.27 -16.95
N GLU A 62 13.03 3.05 -16.52
CA GLU A 62 13.96 4.15 -16.31
C GLU A 62 15.13 3.97 -17.29
N PRO A 63 15.16 4.72 -18.42
CA PRO A 63 16.34 4.79 -19.27
C PRO A 63 17.45 5.55 -18.53
N ALA A 64 18.67 5.04 -18.72
CA ALA A 64 19.94 5.47 -18.13
C ALA A 64 20.27 6.97 -18.26
#